data_AF-A0A971PRI7-F1
#
_entry.id   AF-A0A971PRI7-F1
#
_cell.length_a   1.000
_cell.length_b   1.000
_cell.length_c   1.000
_cell.angle_alpha   90.00
_cell.angle_beta   90.00
_cell.angle_gamma   90.00
#
_symmetry.space_group_name_H-M   'P 1'
#
loop_
_entity.id
_entity.type
_entity.pdbx_description
1 polymer ?
#
loop_
_entity_poly.entity_id
_entity_poly.type
_entity_poly.pdbx_seq_one_letter_code
_entity_poly.pdbx_strand_id
1 'polypeptide(L)'
;MTEGGSTARRAAVVPDAGKAASRLSAVHGWLRFRSTGRPLPRRLTDDVAGWQAAVLADHRRWYGVDAPVQVSGAFVLQYLLQVPAHTAALAAAAGMRVRDLAVLSFELGPGGVPALVETGPLEQLAGDLAHRLESAESDYRAVAEPLARAYRSSRRMSSHQRLGMVADMWADALRVAAPGALEPDRRRTSCCLIYALPGCVTCSGCPRQGPGRRTGARRNR
;
A
#
# COMPACT_ATOMS: atom_id res chain seq x y z
N MET A 1 33.93 25.40 -41.98
CA MET A 1 33.71 23.96 -41.78
C MET A 1 34.06 23.64 -40.34
N THR A 2 33.07 23.61 -39.46
CA THR A 2 33.22 23.14 -38.08
C THR A 2 31.99 22.29 -37.77
N GLU A 3 32.28 21.06 -37.39
CA GLU A 3 31.36 19.93 -37.34
C GLU A 3 30.32 20.07 -36.22
N GLY A 4 29.05 19.96 -36.61
CA GLY A 4 27.92 19.87 -35.69
C GLY A 4 27.79 18.45 -35.12
N GLY A 5 28.45 18.19 -34.00
CA GLY A 5 28.25 16.99 -33.19
C GLY A 5 26.95 17.06 -32.39
N SER A 6 25.80 16.92 -33.07
CA SER A 6 24.50 16.74 -32.41
C SER A 6 24.41 15.31 -31.88
N THR A 7 24.74 15.14 -30.60
CA THR A 7 24.45 13.92 -29.85
C THR A 7 22.94 13.82 -29.66
N ALA A 8 22.28 13.16 -30.61
CA ALA A 8 20.88 12.79 -30.51
C ALA A 8 20.67 11.93 -29.26
N ARG A 9 20.22 12.57 -28.17
CA ARG A 9 19.62 11.91 -27.02
C ARG A 9 18.47 11.07 -27.58
N ARG A 10 18.68 9.76 -27.67
CA ARG A 10 17.60 8.79 -27.95
C ARG A 10 16.53 9.04 -26.91
N ALA A 11 15.42 9.67 -27.31
CA ALA A 11 14.25 9.79 -26.48
C ALA A 11 13.82 8.36 -26.13
N ALA A 12 13.98 7.98 -24.86
CA ALA A 12 13.51 6.69 -24.39
C ALA A 12 12.00 6.63 -24.70
N VAL A 13 11.59 5.62 -25.46
CA VAL A 13 10.18 5.40 -25.76
C VAL A 13 9.46 5.23 -24.43
N VAL A 14 8.61 6.21 -24.09
CA VAL A 14 7.73 6.13 -22.92
C VAL A 14 6.88 4.89 -23.14
N PRO A 15 6.94 3.87 -22.26
CA PRO A 15 6.09 2.71 -22.40
C PRO A 15 4.65 3.17 -22.36
N ASP A 16 3.84 2.61 -23.25
CA ASP A 16 2.40 2.70 -23.17
C ASP A 16 1.98 2.43 -21.72
N ALA A 17 1.35 3.42 -21.09
CA ALA A 17 1.04 3.39 -19.67
C ALA A 17 0.18 2.16 -19.31
N GLY A 18 -0.61 1.64 -20.26
CA GLY A 18 -1.33 0.37 -20.11
C GLY A 18 -0.41 -0.84 -19.97
N LYS A 19 0.71 -0.89 -20.72
CA LYS A 19 1.72 -1.96 -20.59
C LYS A 19 2.47 -1.86 -19.26
N ALA A 20 2.78 -0.65 -18.80
CA ALA A 20 3.39 -0.45 -17.50
C ALA A 20 2.47 -0.93 -16.36
N ALA A 21 1.21 -0.51 -16.35
CA ALA A 21 0.23 -0.97 -15.36
C ALA A 21 0.00 -2.50 -15.39
N SER A 22 0.06 -3.11 -16.58
CA SER A 22 0.00 -4.57 -16.72
C SER A 22 1.19 -5.28 -16.06
N ARG A 23 2.40 -4.68 -16.12
CA ARG A 23 3.59 -5.21 -15.42
C ARG A 23 3.43 -5.13 -13.91
N LEU A 24 2.93 -4.01 -13.39
CA LEU A 24 2.64 -3.86 -11.95
C LEU A 24 1.67 -4.96 -11.48
N SER A 25 0.61 -5.20 -12.27
CA SER A 25 -0.40 -6.23 -12.00
C SER A 25 0.11 -7.67 -12.07
N ALA A 26 1.21 -7.91 -12.80
CA ALA A 26 1.82 -9.24 -12.92
C ALA A 26 2.69 -9.58 -11.70
N VAL A 27 3.26 -8.55 -11.05
CA VAL A 27 4.09 -8.71 -9.85
C VAL A 27 3.24 -8.83 -8.59
N HIS A 28 2.14 -8.08 -8.53
CA HIS A 28 1.36 -7.96 -7.31
C HIS A 28 0.28 -9.07 -7.21
N GLY A 29 0.29 -9.84 -6.12
CA GLY A 29 -0.48 -11.07 -5.98
C GLY A 29 -2.00 -10.94 -5.84
N TRP A 30 -2.54 -9.73 -5.65
CA TRP A 30 -3.99 -9.52 -5.46
C TRP A 30 -4.51 -8.18 -6.02
N LEU A 31 -3.80 -7.07 -5.77
CA LEU A 31 -4.11 -5.76 -6.36
C LEU A 31 -3.74 -5.72 -7.84
N ARG A 32 -4.65 -5.24 -8.67
CA ARG A 32 -4.44 -4.97 -10.10
C ARG A 32 -4.32 -3.48 -10.35
N PHE A 33 -3.66 -3.13 -11.44
CA PHE A 33 -3.39 -1.77 -11.86
C PHE A 33 -3.81 -1.58 -13.30
N ARG A 34 -4.38 -0.40 -13.58
CA ARG A 34 -4.62 0.07 -14.93
C ARG A 34 -4.22 1.54 -15.03
N SER A 35 -3.93 1.97 -16.26
CA SER A 35 -3.67 3.37 -16.59
C SER A 35 -4.50 3.71 -17.82
N THR A 36 -5.75 4.11 -17.59
CA THR A 36 -6.72 4.44 -18.64
C THR A 36 -7.14 5.90 -18.59
N GLY A 37 -6.79 6.61 -17.51
CA GLY A 37 -7.26 7.97 -17.23
C GLY A 37 -8.72 8.05 -16.81
N ARG A 38 -9.43 6.91 -16.68
CA ARG A 38 -10.82 6.86 -16.23
C ARG A 38 -10.87 6.55 -14.74
N PRO A 39 -11.33 7.49 -13.89
CA PRO A 39 -11.35 7.28 -12.45
C PRO A 39 -12.26 6.11 -12.06
N LEU A 40 -11.88 5.42 -11.00
CA LEU A 40 -12.65 4.38 -10.35
C LEU A 40 -13.57 4.95 -9.26
N PRO A 41 -14.53 4.16 -8.74
CA PRO A 41 -15.58 4.67 -7.85
C PRO A 41 -15.10 5.27 -6.53
N ARG A 42 -13.91 4.89 -6.05
CA ARG A 42 -13.34 5.41 -4.79
C ARG A 42 -12.09 6.24 -5.06
N ARG A 43 -11.90 7.31 -4.31
CA ARG A 43 -10.67 8.11 -4.21
C ARG A 43 -10.06 7.99 -2.81
N LEU A 44 -8.80 8.36 -2.69
CA LEU A 44 -8.10 8.33 -1.38
C LEU A 44 -8.71 9.27 -0.33
N THR A 45 -9.38 10.33 -0.77
CA THR A 45 -9.95 11.38 0.10
C THR A 45 -11.44 11.17 0.41
N ASP A 46 -12.06 10.12 -0.12
CA ASP A 46 -13.48 9.85 0.11
C ASP A 46 -13.77 9.53 1.57
N ASP A 47 -15.01 9.77 2.01
CA ASP A 47 -15.44 9.31 3.32
C ASP A 47 -15.40 7.78 3.41
N VAL A 48 -14.71 7.31 4.44
CA VAL A 48 -14.47 5.89 4.72
C VAL A 48 -15.49 5.29 5.69
N ALA A 49 -16.41 6.07 6.26
CA ALA A 49 -17.36 5.58 7.27
C ALA A 49 -18.19 4.39 6.75
N GLY A 50 -18.73 4.50 5.53
CA GLY A 50 -19.48 3.40 4.90
C GLY A 50 -18.61 2.16 4.64
N TRP A 51 -17.32 2.35 4.34
CA TRP A 51 -16.38 1.24 4.15
C TRP A 51 -16.06 0.54 5.48
N GLN A 52 -15.82 1.30 6.55
CA GLN A 52 -15.61 0.75 7.90
C GLN A 52 -16.82 -0.07 8.39
N ALA A 53 -18.04 0.40 8.09
CA ALA A 53 -19.27 -0.29 8.44
C ALA A 53 -19.41 -1.61 7.68
N ALA A 54 -19.11 -1.62 6.37
CA ALA A 54 -19.15 -2.82 5.54
C ALA A 54 -18.14 -3.88 6.01
N VAL A 55 -16.89 -3.49 6.26
CA VAL A 55 -15.85 -4.41 6.77
C VAL A 55 -16.22 -4.96 8.15
N LEU A 56 -16.82 -4.16 9.02
CA LEU A 56 -17.32 -4.64 10.31
C LEU A 56 -18.44 -5.68 10.15
N ALA A 57 -19.37 -5.46 9.22
CA ALA A 57 -20.44 -6.40 8.93
C ALA A 57 -19.90 -7.75 8.42
N ASP A 58 -18.90 -7.71 7.52
CA ASP A 58 -18.23 -8.91 7.03
C ASP A 58 -17.48 -9.66 8.15
N HIS A 59 -16.75 -8.95 9.02
CA HIS A 59 -16.11 -9.57 10.17
C HIS A 59 -17.13 -10.27 11.10
N ARG A 60 -18.26 -9.63 11.40
CA ARG A 60 -19.32 -10.25 12.21
C ARG A 60 -19.82 -11.54 11.57
N ARG A 61 -20.00 -11.54 10.25
CA ARG A 61 -20.43 -12.74 9.50
C ARG A 61 -19.39 -13.85 9.56
N TRP A 62 -18.10 -13.53 9.41
CA TRP A 62 -17.03 -14.54 9.39
C TRP A 62 -16.73 -15.14 10.75
N TYR A 63 -16.76 -14.32 11.81
CA TYR A 63 -16.37 -14.75 13.14
C TYR A 63 -17.55 -15.17 14.03
N GLY A 64 -18.80 -14.98 13.56
CA GLY A 64 -20.02 -15.43 14.26
C GLY A 64 -20.31 -14.70 15.58
N VAL A 65 -19.54 -13.67 15.92
CA VAL A 65 -19.70 -12.81 17.11
C VAL A 65 -19.34 -11.36 16.78
N ASP A 66 -19.65 -10.44 17.69
CA ASP A 66 -19.31 -9.03 17.54
C ASP A 66 -17.80 -8.79 17.51
N ALA A 67 -17.27 -8.61 16.30
CA ALA A 67 -15.90 -8.14 16.10
C ALA A 67 -15.73 -6.74 16.70
N PRO A 68 -14.62 -6.44 17.40
CA PRO A 68 -14.41 -5.11 17.96
C PRO A 68 -14.35 -4.05 16.86
N VAL A 69 -15.15 -3.00 16.98
CA VAL A 69 -15.30 -1.94 15.95
C VAL A 69 -13.99 -1.23 15.60
N GLN A 70 -13.01 -1.23 16.51
CA GLN A 70 -11.67 -0.69 16.29
C GLN A 70 -10.91 -1.46 15.20
N VAL A 71 -11.23 -2.75 15.01
CA VAL A 71 -10.56 -3.61 14.05
C VAL A 71 -10.89 -3.17 12.63
N SER A 72 -12.16 -2.93 12.30
CA SER A 72 -12.53 -2.47 10.94
C SER A 72 -11.88 -1.13 10.60
N GLY A 73 -11.81 -0.19 11.55
CA GLY A 73 -11.07 1.06 11.38
C GLY A 73 -9.59 0.86 11.10
N ALA A 74 -8.93 -0.08 11.80
CA ALA A 74 -7.52 -0.38 11.54
C ALA A 74 -7.30 -1.01 10.16
N PHE A 75 -8.15 -1.95 9.73
CA PHE A 75 -8.06 -2.58 8.41
C PHE A 75 -8.35 -1.59 7.28
N VAL A 76 -9.37 -0.75 7.40
CA VAL A 76 -9.67 0.25 6.37
C VAL A 76 -8.55 1.27 6.24
N LEU A 77 -7.95 1.74 7.35
CA LEU A 77 -6.76 2.59 7.25
C LEU A 77 -5.61 1.86 6.56
N GLN A 78 -5.40 0.58 6.89
CA GLN A 78 -4.36 -0.22 6.26
C GLN A 78 -4.58 -0.31 4.75
N TYR A 79 -5.78 -0.69 4.31
CA TYR A 79 -6.13 -0.77 2.90
C TYR A 79 -5.99 0.57 2.17
N LEU A 80 -6.45 1.66 2.80
CA LEU A 80 -6.33 3.00 2.23
C LEU A 80 -4.87 3.39 1.99
N LEU A 81 -3.97 3.08 2.93
CA LEU A 81 -2.54 3.38 2.83
C LEU A 81 -1.79 2.41 1.90
N GLN A 82 -2.26 1.17 1.75
CA GLN A 82 -1.68 0.19 0.83
C GLN A 82 -1.79 0.64 -0.63
N VAL A 83 -2.89 1.28 -1.02
CA VAL A 83 -3.10 1.74 -2.40
C VAL A 83 -1.94 2.61 -2.90
N PRO A 84 -1.63 3.78 -2.29
CA PRO A 84 -0.52 4.60 -2.74
C PRO A 84 0.86 3.95 -2.47
N ALA A 85 1.04 3.21 -1.38
CA ALA A 85 2.32 2.55 -1.07
C ALA A 85 2.73 1.54 -2.14
N HIS A 86 1.84 0.58 -2.44
CA HIS A 86 2.10 -0.46 -3.44
C HIS A 86 2.19 0.12 -4.84
N THR A 87 1.34 1.11 -5.18
CA THR A 87 1.42 1.77 -6.49
C THR A 87 2.78 2.45 -6.68
N ALA A 88 3.23 3.24 -5.70
CA ALA A 88 4.48 3.98 -5.78
C ALA A 88 5.70 3.06 -5.84
N ALA A 89 5.78 2.07 -4.94
CA ALA A 89 6.92 1.15 -4.87
C ALA A 89 7.05 0.29 -6.13
N LEU A 90 5.93 -0.27 -6.64
CA LEU A 90 5.95 -1.09 -7.84
C LEU A 90 6.24 -0.28 -9.10
N ALA A 91 5.70 0.93 -9.22
CA ALA A 91 6.05 1.84 -10.31
C ALA A 91 7.55 2.13 -10.28
N ALA A 92 8.08 2.51 -9.12
CA ALA A 92 9.49 2.81 -8.94
C ALA A 92 10.39 1.64 -9.31
N ALA A 93 10.08 0.42 -8.84
CA ALA A 93 10.82 -0.80 -9.19
C ALA A 93 10.81 -1.05 -10.71
N ALA A 94 9.69 -0.79 -11.38
CA ALA A 94 9.54 -0.91 -12.83
C ALA A 94 10.18 0.22 -13.65
N GLY A 95 10.77 1.23 -13.01
CA GLY A 95 11.42 2.38 -13.68
C GLY A 95 10.44 3.49 -14.01
N MET A 96 9.30 3.53 -13.31
CA MET A 96 8.22 4.46 -13.53
C MET A 96 7.95 5.30 -12.29
N ARG A 97 7.25 6.41 -12.48
CA ARG A 97 6.67 7.24 -11.43
C ARG A 97 5.22 7.52 -11.78
N VAL A 98 4.33 7.40 -10.79
CA VAL A 98 2.98 7.96 -10.92
C VAL A 98 3.08 9.46 -10.79
N ARG A 99 2.55 10.22 -11.76
CA ARG A 99 2.67 11.68 -11.76
C ARG A 99 2.12 12.32 -10.48
N ASP A 100 0.97 11.83 -10.01
CA ASP A 100 0.31 12.33 -8.81
C ASP A 100 -0.39 11.19 -8.06
N LEU A 101 0.12 10.82 -6.89
CA LEU A 101 -0.46 9.78 -6.05
C LEU A 101 -1.75 10.23 -5.33
N ALA A 102 -1.99 11.54 -5.18
CA ALA A 102 -3.16 12.05 -4.46
C ALA A 102 -4.45 11.86 -5.26
N VAL A 103 -4.36 11.75 -6.58
CA VAL A 103 -5.51 11.56 -7.48
C VAL A 103 -5.82 10.09 -7.78
N LEU A 104 -5.13 9.15 -7.12
CA LEU A 104 -5.42 7.73 -7.29
C LEU A 104 -6.89 7.43 -6.98
N SER A 105 -7.45 6.56 -7.80
CA SER A 105 -8.77 6.01 -7.58
C SER A 105 -8.72 4.49 -7.65
N PHE A 106 -9.62 3.84 -6.94
CA PHE A 106 -9.63 2.39 -6.79
C PHE A 106 -11.04 1.81 -6.69
N GLU A 107 -11.12 0.51 -6.89
CA GLU A 107 -12.30 -0.30 -6.68
C GLU A 107 -12.07 -1.28 -5.53
N LEU A 108 -13.11 -1.52 -4.74
CA LEU A 108 -13.11 -2.51 -3.68
C LEU A 108 -13.63 -3.84 -4.24
N GLY A 109 -12.90 -4.92 -3.99
CA GLY A 109 -13.35 -6.29 -4.21
C GLY A 109 -14.09 -6.87 -3.00
N PRO A 110 -14.27 -8.21 -2.98
CA PRO A 110 -14.88 -8.91 -1.85
C PRO A 110 -14.20 -8.61 -0.51
N GLY A 111 -15.00 -8.49 0.56
CA GLY A 111 -14.49 -8.16 1.90
C GLY A 111 -14.02 -6.71 2.06
N GLY A 112 -14.28 -5.85 1.08
CA GLY A 112 -13.85 -4.45 1.11
C GLY A 112 -12.34 -4.27 0.93
N VAL A 113 -11.65 -5.24 0.31
CA VAL A 113 -10.21 -5.13 0.00
C VAL A 113 -10.02 -4.40 -1.34
N PRO A 114 -9.07 -3.45 -1.48
CA PRO A 114 -8.77 -2.86 -2.78
C PRO A 114 -8.41 -3.94 -3.81
N ALA A 115 -9.03 -3.89 -4.98
CA ALA A 115 -8.85 -4.92 -6.02
C ALA A 115 -8.26 -4.35 -7.32
N LEU A 116 -8.59 -3.10 -7.65
CA LEU A 116 -8.10 -2.43 -8.86
C LEU A 116 -7.76 -0.98 -8.55
N VAL A 117 -6.63 -0.50 -9.06
CA VAL A 117 -6.18 0.90 -8.98
C VAL A 117 -6.07 1.49 -10.37
N GLU A 118 -6.61 2.68 -10.56
CA GLU A 118 -6.32 3.55 -11.69
C GLU A 118 -5.17 4.47 -11.30
N THR A 119 -4.01 4.26 -11.94
CA THR A 119 -2.79 4.98 -11.61
C THR A 119 -2.74 6.36 -12.26
N GLY A 120 -3.59 6.64 -13.25
CA GLY A 120 -3.39 7.80 -14.12
C GLY A 120 -2.08 7.68 -14.91
N PRO A 121 -1.52 8.80 -15.39
CA PRO A 121 -0.30 8.81 -16.19
C PRO A 121 0.92 8.27 -15.42
N LEU A 122 1.69 7.43 -16.11
CA LEU A 122 2.99 6.92 -15.65
C LEU A 122 4.10 7.58 -16.46
N GLU A 123 5.16 7.98 -15.77
CA GLU A 123 6.32 8.65 -16.35
C GLU A 123 7.58 7.83 -16.10
N GLN A 124 8.58 7.99 -16.96
CA GLN A 124 9.89 7.39 -16.74
C GLN A 124 10.56 7.99 -15.51
N LEU A 125 11.10 7.12 -14.65
CA LEU A 125 11.89 7.51 -13.49
C LEU A 125 13.32 7.02 -13.66
N ALA A 126 14.24 7.96 -13.82
CA ALA A 126 15.67 7.67 -13.96
C ALA A 126 16.32 7.36 -12.60
N GLY A 127 17.53 6.81 -12.66
CA GLY A 127 18.32 6.44 -11.48
C GLY A 127 18.33 4.93 -11.22
N ASP A 128 19.20 4.51 -10.31
CA ASP A 128 19.24 3.12 -9.86
C ASP A 128 17.99 2.76 -9.03
N LEU A 129 17.88 1.49 -8.61
CA LEU A 129 16.71 1.04 -7.85
C LEU A 129 16.56 1.76 -6.50
N ALA A 130 17.67 1.97 -5.77
CA ALA A 130 17.64 2.59 -4.45
C ALA A 130 17.12 4.03 -4.55
N HIS A 131 17.68 4.82 -5.45
CA HIS A 131 17.26 6.20 -5.67
C HIS A 131 15.78 6.33 -6.08
N ARG A 132 15.32 5.43 -6.97
CA ARG A 132 13.92 5.40 -7.40
C ARG A 132 12.97 5.10 -6.25
N LEU A 133 13.33 4.15 -5.38
CA LEU A 133 12.53 3.77 -4.22
C LEU A 133 12.51 4.87 -3.16
N GLU A 134 13.64 5.55 -2.91
CA GLU A 134 13.68 6.70 -2.00
C GLU A 134 12.79 7.85 -2.49
N SER A 135 12.84 8.18 -3.78
CA SER A 135 11.96 9.19 -4.38
C SER A 135 10.48 8.79 -4.23
N ALA A 136 10.15 7.52 -4.48
CA ALA A 136 8.80 7.03 -4.36
C ALA A 136 8.29 6.98 -2.91
N GLU A 137 9.18 6.69 -1.94
CA GLU A 137 8.84 6.78 -0.52
C GLU A 137 8.46 8.19 -0.13
N SER A 138 9.22 9.18 -0.59
CA SER A 138 8.96 10.59 -0.35
C SER A 138 7.59 11.00 -0.88
N ASP A 139 7.28 10.66 -2.13
CA ASP A 139 5.98 10.91 -2.76
C ASP A 139 4.84 10.24 -2.00
N TYR A 140 5.03 8.98 -1.61
CA TYR A 140 4.06 8.23 -0.81
C TYR A 140 3.79 8.91 0.53
N ARG A 141 4.84 9.30 1.28
CA ARG A 141 4.70 9.94 2.59
C ARG A 141 3.99 11.29 2.50
N ALA A 142 4.26 12.06 1.44
CA ALA A 142 3.60 13.35 1.19
C ALA A 142 2.08 13.21 1.10
N VAL A 143 1.57 12.08 0.60
CA VAL A 143 0.12 11.79 0.51
C VAL A 143 -0.38 11.05 1.75
N ALA A 144 0.36 10.04 2.20
CA ALA A 144 -0.06 9.10 3.23
C ALA A 144 -0.12 9.71 4.64
N GLU A 145 0.82 10.61 4.98
CA GLU A 145 0.81 11.22 6.31
C GLU A 145 -0.37 12.16 6.55
N PRO A 146 -0.74 13.07 5.62
CA PRO A 146 -1.97 13.85 5.75
C PRO A 146 -3.22 12.96 5.83
N LEU A 147 -3.32 11.94 4.99
CA LEU A 147 -4.44 10.97 5.03
C LEU A 147 -4.53 10.29 6.41
N ALA A 148 -3.42 9.77 6.92
CA ALA A 148 -3.38 9.12 8.22
C ALA A 148 -3.70 10.08 9.37
N ARG A 149 -3.30 11.35 9.29
CA ARG A 149 -3.63 12.37 10.31
C ARG A 149 -5.12 12.71 10.31
N ALA A 150 -5.71 12.88 9.12
CA ALA A 150 -7.11 13.23 8.92
C ALA A 150 -8.08 12.05 9.13
N TYR A 151 -7.57 10.81 9.08
CA TYR A 151 -8.38 9.59 9.15
C TYR A 151 -9.28 9.55 10.39
N ARG A 152 -10.59 9.46 10.16
CA ARG A 152 -11.61 9.29 11.19
C ARG A 152 -12.06 7.84 11.25
N SER A 153 -11.93 7.24 12.42
CA SER A 153 -12.46 5.91 12.73
C SER A 153 -13.58 6.02 13.76
N SER A 154 -14.48 5.05 13.74
CA SER A 154 -15.57 4.89 14.71
C SER A 154 -15.10 4.93 16.17
N ARG A 155 -13.84 4.55 16.43
CA ARG A 155 -13.16 4.69 17.71
C ARG A 155 -11.80 5.32 17.52
N ARG A 156 -11.45 6.25 18.41
CA ARG A 156 -10.19 6.99 18.34
C ARG A 156 -8.98 6.05 18.27
N MET A 157 -8.25 6.13 17.16
CA MET A 157 -6.91 5.56 17.03
C MET A 157 -5.88 6.54 17.58
N SER A 158 -4.74 6.05 18.09
CA SER A 158 -3.64 6.93 18.49
C SER A 158 -2.90 7.45 17.25
N SER A 159 -2.29 8.63 17.34
CA SER A 159 -1.46 9.16 16.25
C SER A 159 -0.27 8.25 15.95
N HIS A 160 0.30 7.61 16.97
CA HIS A 160 1.35 6.61 16.81
C HIS A 160 0.89 5.41 15.98
N GLN A 161 -0.32 4.89 16.23
CA GLN A 161 -0.87 3.80 15.43
C GLN A 161 -1.09 4.21 13.97
N ARG A 162 -1.66 5.40 13.73
CA ARG A 162 -1.95 5.87 12.36
C ARG A 162 -0.67 6.14 11.56
N LEU A 163 0.27 6.89 12.13
CA LEU A 163 1.54 7.21 11.46
C LEU A 163 2.48 6.00 11.38
N GLY A 164 2.47 5.13 12.38
CA GLY A 164 3.17 3.86 12.30
C GLY A 164 2.67 2.99 11.15
N MET A 165 1.37 3.06 10.83
CA MET A 165 0.79 2.31 9.73
C MET A 165 1.26 2.81 8.36
N VAL A 166 1.59 4.12 8.24
CA VAL A 166 2.21 4.68 7.04
C VAL A 166 3.55 3.99 6.76
N ALA A 167 4.42 3.89 7.77
CA ALA A 167 5.70 3.20 7.65
C ALA A 167 5.53 1.70 7.36
N ASP A 168 4.58 1.05 8.04
CA ASP A 168 4.33 -0.38 7.86
C ASP A 168 3.90 -0.72 6.42
N MET A 169 3.06 0.12 5.81
CA MET A 169 2.57 -0.13 4.44
C MET A 169 3.64 0.13 3.39
N TRP A 170 4.55 1.07 3.64
CA TRP A 170 5.73 1.21 2.79
C TRP A 170 6.65 -0.01 2.88
N ALA A 171 6.95 -0.48 4.10
CA ALA A 171 7.77 -1.68 4.30
C ALA A 171 7.12 -2.94 3.71
N ASP A 172 5.78 -3.02 3.69
CA ASP A 172 5.04 -4.07 3.00
C ASP A 172 5.17 -3.97 1.48
N ALA A 173 5.01 -2.77 0.92
CA ALA A 173 5.16 -2.52 -0.51
C ALA A 173 6.58 -2.81 -1.02
N LEU A 174 7.62 -2.45 -0.26
CA LEU A 174 9.01 -2.74 -0.60
C LEU A 174 9.29 -4.24 -0.75
N ARG A 175 8.75 -5.07 0.15
CA ARG A 175 8.90 -6.53 0.09
C ARG A 175 8.31 -7.14 -1.18
N VAL A 176 7.27 -6.53 -1.73
CA VAL A 176 6.66 -6.97 -2.99
C VAL A 176 7.41 -6.41 -4.19
N ALA A 177 7.81 -5.13 -4.15
CA ALA A 177 8.40 -4.44 -5.28
C ALA A 177 9.88 -4.79 -5.53
N ALA A 178 10.63 -5.14 -4.48
CA ALA A 178 12.07 -5.38 -4.54
C ALA A 178 12.50 -6.56 -3.65
N PRO A 179 11.97 -7.78 -3.87
CA PRO A 179 12.24 -8.93 -3.01
C PRO A 179 13.74 -9.23 -2.96
N GLY A 180 14.29 -9.37 -1.75
CA GLY A 180 15.70 -9.68 -1.51
C GLY A 180 16.70 -8.54 -1.76
N ALA A 181 16.27 -7.40 -2.32
CA ALA A 181 17.15 -6.23 -2.51
C ALA A 181 17.13 -5.29 -1.29
N LEU A 182 15.96 -5.16 -0.66
CA LEU A 182 15.74 -4.35 0.54
C LEU A 182 14.76 -5.12 1.44
N GLU A 183 15.25 -5.79 2.48
CA GLU A 183 14.41 -6.51 3.45
C GLU A 183 14.21 -5.63 4.69
N PRO A 184 13.18 -4.77 4.74
CA PRO A 184 12.88 -4.00 5.94
C PRO A 184 12.54 -4.94 7.11
N ASP A 185 12.70 -4.44 8.34
CA ASP A 185 12.30 -5.18 9.54
C ASP A 185 10.84 -5.64 9.39
N ARG A 186 10.59 -6.93 9.65
CA ARG A 186 9.26 -7.51 9.60
C ARG A 186 8.39 -7.04 10.76
N ARG A 187 8.97 -6.41 11.78
CA ARG A 187 8.23 -5.77 12.88
C ARG A 187 7.48 -4.56 12.37
N ARG A 188 6.18 -4.55 12.66
CA ARG A 188 5.30 -3.41 12.44
C ARG A 188 5.45 -2.42 13.58
N THR A 189 5.44 -1.14 13.24
CA THR A 189 5.30 -0.03 14.17
C THR A 189 3.86 0.06 14.68
N SER A 190 2.87 -0.15 13.80
CA SER A 190 1.45 -0.11 14.18
C SER A 190 0.90 -1.48 14.61
N CYS A 191 -0.13 -1.44 15.45
CA CYS A 191 -0.95 -2.62 15.74
C CYS A 191 -2.18 -2.63 14.82
N CYS A 192 -2.38 -3.70 14.06
CA CYS A 192 -3.59 -3.90 13.24
C CYS A 192 -4.78 -4.48 14.03
N LEU A 193 -4.60 -4.78 15.33
CA LEU A 193 -5.62 -5.35 16.22
C LEU A 193 -6.23 -6.68 15.77
N ILE A 194 -5.62 -7.38 14.80
CA ILE A 194 -6.13 -8.67 14.31
C ILE A 194 -6.30 -9.71 15.42
N TYR A 195 -5.46 -9.67 16.45
CA TYR A 195 -5.56 -10.57 17.61
C TYR A 195 -6.85 -10.38 18.43
N ALA A 196 -7.55 -9.27 18.24
CA ALA A 196 -8.82 -8.98 18.90
C ALA A 196 -10.00 -9.63 18.16
N LEU A 197 -9.78 -10.22 16.97
CA LEU A 197 -10.77 -11.03 16.28
C LEU A 197 -10.79 -12.46 16.85
N PRO A 198 -11.97 -13.07 17.04
CA PRO A 198 -12.12 -14.43 17.52
C PRO A 198 -11.33 -15.44 16.68
N GLY A 199 -10.56 -16.30 17.33
CA GLY A 199 -9.77 -17.34 16.65
C GLY A 199 -8.54 -16.83 15.88
N CYS A 200 -8.34 -15.50 15.79
CA CYS A 200 -7.14 -14.95 15.18
C CYS A 200 -5.96 -14.88 16.16
N VAL A 201 -4.76 -15.13 15.64
CA VAL A 201 -3.52 -14.94 16.37
C VAL A 201 -2.83 -13.64 15.95
N THR A 202 -1.86 -13.20 16.75
CA THR A 202 -1.04 -12.04 16.41
C THR A 202 -0.30 -12.26 15.08
N CYS A 203 -0.28 -11.26 14.21
CA CYS A 203 0.50 -11.31 12.98
C CYS A 203 2.00 -11.40 13.30
N SER A 204 2.79 -11.96 12.37
CA SER A 204 4.23 -12.19 12.54
C SER A 204 5.05 -10.93 12.81
N GLY A 205 4.53 -9.75 12.45
CA GLY A 205 5.15 -8.46 12.71
C GLY A 205 4.57 -7.71 13.92
N CYS A 206 3.74 -8.34 14.75
CA CYS A 206 2.97 -7.61 15.76
C CYS A 206 3.88 -6.92 16.80
N PRO A 207 3.76 -5.59 17.02
CA PRO A 207 4.59 -4.89 18.01
C PRO A 207 4.36 -5.38 19.45
N ARG A 208 3.21 -6.04 19.71
CA ARG A 208 2.87 -6.61 21.02
C ARG A 208 3.65 -7.89 21.37
N GLN A 209 4.36 -8.50 20.42
CA GLN A 209 5.10 -9.74 20.66
C GLN A 209 6.45 -9.50 21.39
N GLY A 210 6.85 -8.24 21.64
CA GLY A 210 8.10 -7.88 22.31
C GLY A 210 9.37 -8.22 21.50
N PRO A 211 10.53 -7.59 21.75
CA PRO A 211 11.81 -8.03 21.18
C PRO A 211 12.17 -9.42 21.72
N GLY A 212 12.03 -10.48 20.90
CA GLY A 212 12.52 -11.82 21.24
C GLY A 212 11.57 -13.01 21.09
N ARG A 213 10.26 -12.85 20.91
CA ARG A 213 9.38 -14.00 20.59
C ARG A 213 9.43 -14.35 19.11
N ARG A 214 10.54 -14.96 18.67
CA ARG A 214 10.49 -15.85 17.49
C ARG A 214 9.45 -16.93 17.81
N THR A 215 8.46 -17.08 16.95
CA THR A 215 7.43 -18.13 17.03
C THR A 215 8.12 -19.49 17.06
N GLY A 216 8.35 -20.00 18.27
CA GLY A 216 8.74 -21.38 18.49
C GLY A 216 7.63 -22.27 17.97
N ALA A 217 7.96 -23.10 16.99
CA ALA A 217 7.17 -24.26 16.64
C ALA A 217 6.82 -25.00 17.94
N ARG A 218 5.52 -25.17 18.21
CA ARG A 218 5.05 -26.13 19.21
C ARG A 218 5.58 -27.49 18.78
N ARG A 219 6.62 -28.00 19.45
CA ARG A 219 6.88 -29.44 19.48
C ARG A 219 5.82 -30.03 20.39
N ASN A 220 4.87 -30.77 19.81
CA ASN A 220 4.04 -31.70 20.56
C ASN A 220 4.98 -32.74 21.21
N ARG A 221 4.93 -32.82 22.54
CA ARG A 221 5.23 -34.03 23.30
C ARG A 221 3.96 -34.41 24.03
#